data_AF-A0A3S9QFA3-F1
#
_entry.id   AF-A0A3S9QFA3-F1
#
_cell.length_a   1.000
_cell.length_b   1.000
_cell.length_c   1.000
_cell.angle_alpha   90.00
_cell.angle_beta   90.00
_cell.angle_gamma   90.00
#
_symmetry.space_group_name_H-M   'P 1'
#
loop_
_entity.id
_entity.type
_entity.pdbx_description
1 polymer ?
#
loop_
_entity_poly.entity_id
_entity_poly.type
_entity_poly.pdbx_seq_one_letter_code
_entity_poly.pdbx_strand_id
1 'polypeptide(L)'
;MGDLIDRVKSTQIIQTLPDGIHLIDEGQAEDMAELFTGLILAMAVGIFCIFAVLMLLFHRFLQPLTILMALPLSVGGAFIGLIVTGSSMSMPAMIGLILLMGIATKNSILLVDYAIIAQDEQGLSCFDVLIDACRKRAQPIIMTTIAMGAGMLPLVIGLGGVDSTFSRPMASAVIGGLVTSTLLSLVVIPVFYALMDDLGNWLKKPFNKRHRQIT
;
A
#
# COMPACT_ATOMS: atom_id res chain seq x y z
N MET A 1 -21.72 12.91 -10.10
CA MET A 1 -21.54 13.16 -11.54
C MET A 1 -22.00 12.00 -12.44
N GLY A 2 -22.17 10.76 -11.97
CA GLY A 2 -22.81 9.71 -12.79
C GLY A 2 -24.32 9.95 -13.01
N ASP A 3 -25.03 10.34 -11.95
CA ASP A 3 -26.49 10.52 -11.95
C ASP A 3 -26.99 11.70 -12.84
N LEU A 4 -26.11 12.65 -13.18
CA LEU A 4 -26.43 13.75 -14.09
C LEU A 4 -26.28 13.35 -15.56
N ILE A 5 -25.33 12.47 -15.87
CA ILE A 5 -25.08 11.97 -17.24
C ILE A 5 -26.22 11.03 -17.65
N ASP A 6 -26.69 10.18 -16.74
CA ASP A 6 -27.83 9.29 -16.99
C ASP A 6 -29.14 10.07 -17.23
N ARG A 7 -29.32 11.20 -16.54
CA ARG A 7 -30.49 12.08 -16.73
C ARG A 7 -30.44 12.86 -18.05
N VAL A 8 -29.26 13.30 -18.48
CA VAL A 8 -29.10 13.99 -19.78
C VAL A 8 -29.33 13.01 -20.94
N LYS A 9 -28.88 11.75 -20.83
CA LYS A 9 -29.15 10.70 -21.83
C LYS A 9 -30.63 10.33 -21.97
N SER A 10 -31.43 10.54 -20.91
CA SER A 10 -32.88 10.28 -20.93
C SER A 10 -33.73 11.39 -21.55
N THR A 11 -33.12 12.52 -21.95
CA THR A 11 -33.87 13.67 -22.49
C THR A 11 -34.13 13.50 -23.99
N GLN A 12 -35.40 13.68 -24.37
CA GLN A 12 -36.00 13.44 -25.70
C GLN A 12 -35.36 14.20 -26.89
N ILE A 13 -34.41 15.10 -26.61
CA ILE A 13 -33.63 15.86 -27.61
C ILE A 13 -32.60 14.96 -28.31
N ILE A 14 -32.07 13.94 -27.62
CA ILE A 14 -31.06 13.01 -28.18
C ILE A 14 -31.71 11.97 -29.13
N GLN A 15 -33.02 11.73 -29.00
CA GLN A 15 -33.74 10.79 -29.88
C GLN A 15 -34.11 11.39 -31.25
N THR A 16 -33.98 12.70 -31.42
CA THR A 16 -34.37 13.40 -32.66
C THR A 16 -33.21 14.25 -33.20
N LEU A 17 -32.05 13.63 -33.41
CA LEU A 17 -30.93 14.30 -34.09
C LEU A 17 -31.12 14.23 -35.62
N PRO A 18 -31.08 15.36 -36.35
CA PRO A 18 -31.03 15.36 -37.81
C PRO A 18 -29.76 14.66 -38.33
N ASP A 19 -29.85 14.01 -39.50
CA ASP A 19 -28.89 13.09 -40.14
C ASP A 19 -27.48 13.66 -40.51
N GLY A 20 -27.00 14.67 -39.79
CA GLY A 20 -25.65 15.23 -39.92
C GLY A 20 -25.00 15.63 -38.59
N ILE A 21 -25.65 15.37 -37.45
CA ILE A 21 -25.11 15.66 -36.13
C ILE A 21 -24.77 14.33 -35.45
N HIS A 22 -23.49 14.06 -35.26
CA HIS A 22 -23.02 12.98 -34.40
C HIS A 22 -22.71 13.57 -33.03
N LEU A 23 -23.37 13.06 -31.98
CA LEU A 23 -22.94 13.31 -30.61
C LEU A 23 -21.60 12.63 -30.41
N ILE A 24 -20.53 13.42 -30.39
CA ILE A 24 -19.25 12.98 -29.86
C ILE A 24 -19.42 13.07 -28.35
N ASP A 25 -20.00 12.02 -27.76
CA ASP A 25 -19.91 11.73 -26.33
C ASP A 25 -18.42 11.37 -26.13
N GLU A 26 -17.54 12.38 -26.06
CA GLU A 26 -16.09 12.17 -25.92
C GLU A 26 -15.88 11.19 -24.77
N GLY A 27 -15.19 10.09 -25.08
CA GLY A 27 -15.02 8.90 -24.24
C GLY A 27 -14.28 9.12 -22.92
N GLN A 28 -14.34 10.30 -22.31
CA GLN A 28 -13.69 10.64 -21.05
C GLN A 28 -14.03 9.67 -19.92
N ALA A 29 -15.24 9.09 -19.91
CA ALA A 29 -15.62 8.04 -18.95
C ALA A 29 -14.98 6.68 -19.28
N GLU A 30 -14.83 6.35 -20.56
CA GLU A 30 -14.22 5.11 -21.04
C GLU A 30 -12.69 5.17 -20.92
N ASP A 31 -12.07 6.28 -21.30
CA ASP A 31 -10.66 6.60 -21.08
C ASP A 31 -10.31 6.57 -19.59
N MET A 32 -11.18 7.11 -18.72
CA MET A 32 -11.01 6.97 -17.27
C MET A 32 -11.05 5.51 -16.84
N ALA A 33 -12.02 4.72 -17.31
CA ALA A 33 -12.11 3.30 -16.94
C ALA A 33 -10.89 2.49 -17.43
N GLU A 34 -10.40 2.77 -18.62
CA GLU A 34 -9.19 2.16 -19.18
C GLU A 34 -7.96 2.50 -18.32
N LEU A 35 -7.77 3.79 -18.00
CA LEU A 35 -6.68 4.25 -17.14
C LEU A 35 -6.75 3.64 -15.72
N PHE A 36 -7.95 3.50 -15.14
CA PHE A 36 -8.13 2.87 -13.82
C PHE A 36 -7.72 1.39 -13.87
N THR A 37 -8.14 0.69 -14.92
CA THR A 37 -7.78 -0.71 -15.15
C THR A 37 -6.28 -0.87 -15.33
N GLY A 38 -5.66 0.01 -16.14
CA GLY A 38 -4.20 0.05 -16.32
C GLY A 38 -3.45 0.29 -15.01
N LEU A 39 -3.98 1.13 -14.13
CA LEU A 39 -3.36 1.45 -12.84
C LEU A 39 -3.49 0.32 -11.82
N ILE A 40 -4.63 -0.38 -11.79
CA ILE A 40 -4.81 -1.60 -10.99
C ILE A 40 -3.85 -2.69 -11.48
N LEU A 41 -3.72 -2.86 -12.79
CA LEU A 41 -2.75 -3.79 -13.38
C LEU A 41 -1.31 -3.41 -13.00
N ALA A 42 -0.97 -2.12 -13.07
CA ALA A 42 0.33 -1.62 -12.63
C ALA A 42 0.59 -1.88 -11.14
N MET A 43 -0.42 -1.72 -10.28
CA MET A 43 -0.32 -2.09 -8.87
C MET A 43 -0.06 -3.59 -8.69
N ALA A 44 -0.79 -4.45 -9.39
CA ALA A 44 -0.62 -5.90 -9.30
C ALA A 44 0.78 -6.35 -9.77
N VAL A 45 1.24 -5.83 -10.90
CA VAL A 45 2.61 -6.07 -11.40
C VAL A 45 3.65 -5.51 -10.43
N GLY A 46 3.40 -4.35 -9.83
CA GLY A 46 4.24 -3.76 -8.80
C GLY A 46 4.38 -4.65 -7.56
N ILE A 47 3.27 -5.20 -7.05
CA ILE A 47 3.27 -6.18 -5.94
C ILE A 47 4.11 -7.40 -6.33
N PHE A 48 3.90 -7.93 -7.53
CA PHE A 48 4.64 -9.10 -8.01
C PHE A 48 6.15 -8.83 -8.10
N CYS A 49 6.55 -7.67 -8.64
CA CYS A 49 7.95 -7.25 -8.70
C CYS A 49 8.56 -7.08 -7.30
N ILE A 50 7.85 -6.42 -6.37
CA ILE A 50 8.29 -6.30 -4.98
C ILE A 50 8.50 -7.69 -4.37
N PHE A 51 7.53 -8.60 -4.53
CA PHE A 51 7.63 -9.96 -4.02
C PHE A 51 8.85 -10.71 -4.60
N ALA A 52 9.07 -10.63 -5.91
CA ALA A 52 10.20 -11.28 -6.58
C ALA A 52 11.55 -10.75 -6.07
N VAL A 53 11.69 -9.43 -5.93
CA VAL A 53 12.90 -8.80 -5.39
C VAL A 53 13.14 -9.20 -3.93
N LEU A 54 12.09 -9.24 -3.10
CA LEU A 54 12.22 -9.65 -1.70
C LEU A 54 12.55 -11.13 -1.55
N MET A 55 12.05 -11.98 -2.44
CA MET A 55 12.38 -13.40 -2.46
C MET A 55 13.87 -13.61 -2.80
N LEU A 56 14.39 -12.85 -3.76
CA LEU A 56 15.83 -12.82 -4.07
C LEU A 56 16.67 -12.21 -2.94
N LEU A 57 16.15 -11.21 -2.23
CA LEU A 57 16.86 -10.55 -1.14
C LEU A 57 17.03 -11.48 0.07
N PHE A 58 15.92 -12.05 0.57
CA PHE A 58 15.93 -12.81 1.83
C PHE A 58 16.17 -14.31 1.67
N HIS A 59 16.08 -14.86 0.45
CA HIS A 59 16.20 -16.30 0.18
C HIS A 59 15.24 -17.18 1.01
N ARG A 60 14.17 -16.60 1.57
CA ARG A 60 13.17 -17.27 2.42
C ARG A 60 11.77 -16.84 1.96
N PHE A 61 10.91 -17.80 1.60
CA PHE A 61 9.58 -17.51 1.02
C PHE A 61 8.56 -16.91 2.00
N LEU A 62 8.67 -17.19 3.30
CA LEU A 62 7.69 -16.75 4.30
C LEU A 62 7.85 -15.27 4.68
N GLN A 63 9.06 -14.72 4.60
CA GLN A 63 9.36 -13.36 5.05
C GLN A 63 8.83 -12.26 4.11
N PRO A 64 8.96 -12.38 2.77
CA PRO A 64 8.32 -11.46 1.83
C PRO A 64 6.80 -11.38 2.02
N LEU A 65 6.15 -12.51 2.35
CA LEU A 65 4.71 -12.54 2.58
C LEU A 65 4.30 -11.68 3.79
N THR A 66 5.08 -11.70 4.87
CA THR A 66 4.88 -10.84 6.05
C THR A 66 4.94 -9.36 5.69
N ILE A 67 5.86 -8.97 4.79
CA ILE A 67 6.01 -7.57 4.34
C ILE A 67 4.80 -7.15 3.49
N LEU A 68 4.29 -8.04 2.63
CA LEU A 68 3.11 -7.77 1.81
C LEU A 68 1.84 -7.54 2.63
N MET A 69 1.76 -8.04 3.87
CA MET A 69 0.63 -7.76 4.77
C MET A 69 0.52 -6.28 5.18
N ALA A 70 1.57 -5.48 5.02
CA ALA A 70 1.51 -4.04 5.25
C ALA A 70 0.74 -3.28 4.15
N LEU A 71 0.65 -3.85 2.94
CA LEU A 71 -0.03 -3.24 1.79
C LEU A 71 -1.55 -3.06 2.00
N PRO A 72 -2.32 -4.11 2.38
CA PRO A 72 -3.74 -3.93 2.64
C PRO A 72 -3.99 -2.96 3.80
N LEU A 73 -3.12 -2.95 4.81
CA LEU A 73 -3.16 -1.97 5.90
C LEU A 73 -3.00 -0.54 5.39
N SER A 74 -2.05 -0.30 4.49
CA SER A 74 -1.82 1.05 3.94
C SER A 74 -2.97 1.49 3.05
N VAL A 75 -3.48 0.60 2.20
CA VAL A 75 -4.65 0.89 1.35
C VAL A 75 -5.86 1.23 2.23
N GLY A 76 -6.11 0.47 3.30
CA GLY A 76 -7.18 0.76 4.26
C GLY A 76 -7.03 2.14 4.91
N GLY A 77 -5.82 2.52 5.31
CA GLY A 77 -5.53 3.87 5.84
C GLY A 77 -5.75 5.00 4.83
N ALA A 78 -5.43 4.75 3.55
CA ALA A 78 -5.63 5.73 2.48
C ALA A 78 -7.11 6.00 2.21
N PHE A 79 -7.95 4.95 2.24
CA PHE A 79 -9.41 5.12 2.16
C PHE A 79 -9.94 5.97 3.31
N ILE A 80 -9.46 5.76 4.54
CA ILE A 80 -9.80 6.61 5.68
C ILE A 80 -9.39 8.07 5.42
N GLY A 81 -8.19 8.30 4.88
CA GLY A 81 -7.70 9.64 4.53
C GLY A 81 -8.57 10.36 3.48
N LEU A 82 -9.00 9.63 2.45
CA LEU A 82 -9.89 10.13 1.41
C LEU A 82 -11.26 10.51 1.98
N ILE A 83 -11.85 9.65 2.83
CA ILE A 83 -13.15 9.90 3.47
C ILE A 83 -13.08 11.12 4.39
N VAL A 84 -12.04 11.23 5.22
CA VAL A 84 -11.85 12.36 6.14
C VAL A 84 -11.69 13.69 5.40
N THR A 85 -11.01 13.66 4.25
CA THR A 85 -10.80 14.86 3.42
C THR A 85 -11.96 15.13 2.45
N GLY A 86 -12.97 14.25 2.39
CA GLY A 86 -14.08 14.33 1.43
C GLY A 86 -13.64 14.23 -0.04
N SER A 87 -12.49 13.62 -0.31
CA SER A 87 -11.95 13.46 -1.66
C SER A 87 -12.48 12.18 -2.32
N SER A 88 -12.81 12.27 -3.61
CA SER A 88 -13.25 11.12 -4.40
C SER A 88 -12.07 10.23 -4.82
N MET A 89 -12.34 8.96 -5.08
CA MET A 89 -11.41 8.08 -5.78
C MET A 89 -11.24 8.56 -7.23
N SER A 90 -10.06 9.10 -7.54
CA SER A 90 -9.70 9.67 -8.84
C SER A 90 -8.32 9.15 -9.28
N MET A 91 -7.91 9.43 -10.52
CA MET A 91 -6.57 9.05 -11.00
C MET A 91 -5.43 9.48 -10.06
N PRO A 92 -5.38 10.73 -9.57
CA PRO A 92 -4.36 11.13 -8.60
C PRO A 92 -4.40 10.34 -7.29
N ALA A 93 -5.59 9.99 -6.79
CA ALA A 93 -5.71 9.19 -5.56
C ALA A 93 -5.05 7.82 -5.73
N MET A 94 -5.25 7.19 -6.88
CA MET A 94 -4.64 5.90 -7.19
C MET A 94 -3.12 5.98 -7.40
N ILE A 95 -2.61 7.07 -8.00
CA ILE A 95 -1.16 7.33 -8.01
C ILE A 95 -0.62 7.47 -6.58
N GLY A 96 -1.38 8.14 -5.71
CA GLY A 96 -1.10 8.21 -4.27
C GLY A 96 -1.07 6.83 -3.60
N LEU A 97 -1.97 5.92 -3.96
CA LEU A 97 -1.97 4.54 -3.46
C LEU A 97 -0.72 3.76 -3.90
N ILE A 98 -0.28 3.92 -5.14
CA ILE A 98 0.98 3.30 -5.64
C ILE A 98 2.18 3.84 -4.86
N LEU A 99 2.25 5.15 -4.68
CA LEU A 99 3.32 5.77 -3.90
C LEU A 99 3.32 5.26 -2.45
N LEU A 100 2.14 5.23 -1.82
CA LEU A 100 1.96 4.74 -0.46
C LEU A 100 2.37 3.27 -0.33
N MET A 101 2.05 2.44 -1.32
CA MET A 101 2.46 1.03 -1.38
C MET A 101 3.98 0.89 -1.18
N GLY A 102 4.77 1.66 -1.93
CA GLY A 102 6.24 1.63 -1.81
C GLY A 102 6.74 2.12 -0.45
N ILE A 103 6.12 3.19 0.09
CA ILE A 103 6.45 3.74 1.40
C ILE A 103 6.15 2.75 2.53
N ALA A 104 4.96 2.14 2.53
CA ALA A 104 4.57 1.14 3.51
C ALA A 104 5.45 -0.11 3.43
N THR A 105 5.82 -0.52 2.22
CA THR A 105 6.75 -1.64 2.00
C THR A 105 8.12 -1.32 2.59
N LYS A 106 8.68 -0.12 2.34
CA LYS A 106 9.96 0.32 2.94
C LYS A 106 9.96 0.20 4.46
N ASN A 107 8.91 0.70 5.11
CA ASN A 107 8.81 0.68 6.57
C ASN A 107 8.81 -0.76 7.11
N SER A 108 8.16 -1.66 6.37
CA SER A 108 8.05 -3.09 6.69
C SER A 108 9.36 -3.85 6.45
N ILE A 109 10.01 -3.59 5.31
CA ILE A 109 11.31 -4.19 4.95
C ILE A 109 12.34 -3.87 6.03
N LEU A 110 12.47 -2.62 6.46
CA LEU A 110 13.50 -2.23 7.44
C LEU A 110 13.38 -2.95 8.79
N LEU A 111 12.15 -3.26 9.21
CA LEU A 111 11.88 -3.97 10.46
C LEU A 111 12.15 -5.46 10.31
N VAL A 112 11.63 -6.07 9.25
CA VAL A 112 11.80 -7.51 8.98
C VAL A 112 13.27 -7.85 8.68
N ASP A 113 13.96 -7.04 7.89
CA ASP A 113 15.38 -7.21 7.57
C ASP A 113 16.25 -7.19 8.85
N TYR A 114 16.03 -6.22 9.73
CA TYR A 114 16.74 -6.16 11.00
C TYR A 114 16.43 -7.38 11.88
N ALA A 115 15.16 -7.82 11.92
CA ALA A 115 14.78 -9.00 12.68
C ALA A 115 15.46 -10.28 12.16
N ILE A 116 15.60 -10.43 10.84
CA ILE A 116 16.29 -11.57 10.23
C ILE A 116 17.78 -11.56 10.60
N ILE A 117 18.45 -10.42 10.42
CA ILE A 117 19.88 -10.27 10.72
C ILE A 117 20.15 -10.54 12.20
N ALA A 118 19.36 -9.95 13.10
CA ALA A 118 19.53 -10.14 14.53
C ALA A 118 19.23 -11.58 14.98
N GLN A 119 18.28 -12.28 14.35
CA GLN A 119 18.01 -13.68 14.62
C GLN A 119 19.16 -14.59 14.16
N ASP A 120 19.70 -14.34 12.96
CA ASP A 120 20.78 -15.15 12.37
C ASP A 120 22.14 -14.90 13.05
N GLU A 121 22.45 -13.67 13.47
CA GLU A 121 23.74 -13.31 14.11
C GLU A 121 23.77 -13.52 15.63
N GLN A 122 22.68 -13.23 16.33
CA GLN A 122 22.68 -13.17 17.81
C GLN A 122 22.02 -14.41 18.45
N GLY A 123 21.36 -15.27 17.66
CA GLY A 123 20.69 -16.48 18.15
C GLY A 123 19.61 -16.22 19.20
N LEU A 124 19.12 -14.98 19.28
CA LEU A 124 18.13 -14.52 20.25
C LEU A 124 16.74 -15.08 19.93
N SER A 125 15.87 -15.08 20.94
CA SER A 125 14.46 -15.45 20.73
C SER A 125 13.78 -14.46 19.78
N CYS A 126 12.85 -14.93 18.94
CA CYS A 126 12.13 -14.11 17.97
C CYS A 126 11.49 -12.87 18.61
N PHE A 127 10.98 -13.01 19.84
CA PHE A 127 10.36 -11.93 20.59
C PHE A 127 11.36 -10.83 21.01
N ASP A 128 12.52 -11.22 21.54
CA ASP A 128 13.55 -10.26 21.98
C ASP A 128 14.10 -9.47 20.78
N VAL A 129 14.30 -10.16 19.65
CA VAL A 129 14.74 -9.56 18.40
C VAL A 129 13.74 -8.55 17.86
N LEU A 130 12.45 -8.90 17.85
CA LEU A 130 11.38 -8.00 17.39
C LEU A 130 11.28 -6.73 18.24
N ILE A 131 11.41 -6.84 19.56
CA ILE A 131 11.41 -5.67 20.46
C ILE A 131 12.60 -4.77 20.15
N ASP A 132 13.80 -5.33 20.01
CA ASP A 132 15.00 -4.55 19.69
C ASP A 132 14.89 -3.89 18.31
N ALA A 133 14.37 -4.61 17.32
CA ALA A 133 14.09 -4.11 15.98
C ALA A 133 13.13 -2.91 16.03
N CYS A 134 12.02 -3.04 16.74
CA CYS A 134 11.04 -1.97 16.88
C CYS A 134 11.67 -0.72 17.52
N ARG A 135 12.44 -0.86 18.60
CA ARG A 135 13.07 0.29 19.26
C ARG A 135 14.09 0.99 18.37
N LYS A 136 14.93 0.24 17.66
CA LYS A 136 15.97 0.81 16.78
C LYS A 136 15.40 1.42 15.50
N ARG A 137 14.31 0.87 14.97
CA ARG A 137 13.71 1.34 13.71
C ARG A 137 12.62 2.39 13.90
N ALA A 138 12.00 2.48 15.07
CA ALA A 138 10.93 3.45 15.33
C ALA A 138 11.36 4.90 15.03
N GLN A 139 12.57 5.30 15.45
CA GLN A 139 13.08 6.66 15.21
C GLN A 139 13.18 7.00 13.71
N PRO A 140 13.88 6.19 12.87
CA PRO A 140 13.88 6.39 11.41
C PRO A 140 12.49 6.36 10.75
N ILE A 141 11.59 5.45 11.19
CA ILE A 141 10.24 5.31 10.60
C ILE A 141 9.37 6.54 10.91
N ILE A 142 9.48 7.08 12.13
CA ILE A 142 8.75 8.29 12.52
C ILE A 142 9.30 9.50 11.74
N MET A 143 10.62 9.59 11.57
CA MET A 143 11.25 10.66 10.80
C MET A 143 10.72 10.73 9.37
N THR A 144 10.63 9.60 8.66
CA THR A 144 10.11 9.57 7.28
C THR A 144 8.64 9.91 7.22
N THR A 145 7.86 9.45 8.21
CA THR A 145 6.42 9.71 8.30
C THR A 145 6.15 11.21 8.50
N ILE A 146 6.87 11.85 9.42
CA ILE A 146 6.74 13.28 9.66
C ILE A 146 7.22 14.08 8.44
N ALA A 147 8.34 13.70 7.83
CA ALA A 147 8.88 14.41 6.66
C ALA A 147 7.91 14.37 5.46
N MET A 148 7.38 13.19 5.13
CA MET A 148 6.40 13.08 4.03
C MET A 148 5.05 13.72 4.38
N GLY A 149 4.58 13.54 5.62
CA GLY A 149 3.37 14.19 6.11
C GLY A 149 3.47 15.71 5.96
N ALA A 150 4.56 16.31 6.45
CA ALA A 150 4.82 17.75 6.34
C ALA A 150 4.99 18.21 4.88
N GLY A 151 5.63 17.41 4.02
CA GLY A 151 5.80 17.72 2.60
C GLY A 151 4.50 17.70 1.80
N MET A 152 3.56 16.82 2.15
CA MET A 152 2.26 16.71 1.48
C MET A 152 1.16 17.58 2.12
N LEU A 153 1.36 18.04 3.35
CA LEU A 153 0.40 18.86 4.07
C LEU A 153 -0.02 20.13 3.29
N PRO A 154 0.89 20.91 2.65
CA PRO A 154 0.53 22.08 1.85
C PRO A 154 -0.39 21.75 0.66
N LEU A 155 -0.24 20.56 0.08
CA LEU A 155 -1.03 20.10 -1.06
C LEU A 155 -2.48 19.82 -0.69
N VAL A 156 -2.72 19.33 0.54
CA VAL A 156 -4.09 19.09 1.05
C VAL A 156 -4.82 20.40 1.28
N ILE A 157 -4.16 21.35 1.95
CA ILE A 157 -4.76 22.67 2.27
C ILE A 157 -4.83 23.58 1.04
N GLY A 158 -4.07 23.31 -0.02
CA GLY A 158 -4.07 24.12 -1.24
C GLY A 158 -3.40 25.48 -1.06
N LEU A 159 -2.37 25.54 -0.20
CA LEU A 159 -1.55 26.75 -0.04
C LEU A 159 -0.77 27.01 -1.34
N GLY A 160 -0.84 28.23 -1.88
CA GLY A 160 0.04 28.70 -2.96
C GLY A 160 -0.60 28.96 -4.32
N GLY A 161 -1.94 28.93 -4.45
CA GLY A 161 -2.61 29.36 -5.69
C GLY A 161 -2.42 28.43 -6.90
N VAL A 162 -1.81 27.26 -6.70
CA VAL A 162 -1.67 26.19 -7.70
C VAL A 162 -2.95 25.35 -7.72
N ASP A 163 -3.33 24.83 -8.90
CA ASP A 163 -4.49 23.95 -9.10
C ASP A 163 -4.47 22.72 -8.18
N SER A 164 -5.06 22.88 -6.99
CA SER A 164 -5.05 21.87 -5.93
C SER A 164 -6.02 20.72 -6.21
N THR A 165 -6.84 20.80 -7.26
CA THR A 165 -7.83 19.79 -7.64
C THR A 165 -7.20 18.44 -7.97
N PHE A 166 -6.00 18.42 -8.57
CA PHE A 166 -5.29 17.18 -8.89
C PHE A 166 -4.48 16.66 -7.69
N SER A 167 -3.78 17.55 -6.97
CA SER A 167 -2.85 17.15 -5.91
C SER A 167 -3.51 16.82 -4.56
N ARG A 168 -4.68 17.39 -4.26
CA ARG A 168 -5.43 17.14 -3.01
C ARG A 168 -5.83 15.66 -2.82
N PRO A 169 -6.49 14.98 -3.77
CA PRO A 169 -6.87 13.58 -3.60
C PRO A 169 -5.65 12.66 -3.47
N MET A 170 -4.55 12.96 -4.18
CA MET A 170 -3.29 12.23 -4.03
C MET A 170 -2.70 12.41 -2.62
N ALA A 171 -2.55 13.66 -2.17
CA ALA A 171 -1.93 13.97 -0.89
C ALA A 171 -2.73 13.47 0.31
N SER A 172 -4.07 13.55 0.26
CA SER A 172 -4.94 13.04 1.33
C SER A 172 -4.88 11.52 1.46
N ALA A 173 -4.88 10.79 0.35
CA ALA A 173 -4.70 9.34 0.34
C ALA A 173 -3.34 8.94 0.94
N VAL A 174 -2.27 9.64 0.55
CA VAL A 174 -0.91 9.36 1.04
C VAL A 174 -0.79 9.67 2.53
N ILE A 175 -1.26 10.84 3.00
CA ILE A 175 -1.15 11.22 4.42
C ILE A 175 -1.97 10.28 5.32
N GLY A 176 -3.24 10.03 4.98
CA GLY A 176 -4.08 9.13 5.76
C GLY A 176 -3.52 7.71 5.79
N GLY A 177 -3.04 7.24 4.64
CA GLY A 177 -2.36 5.96 4.50
C GLY A 177 -1.07 5.88 5.31
N LEU A 178 -0.25 6.93 5.31
CA LEU A 178 1.03 6.96 6.03
C LEU A 178 0.82 6.92 7.54
N VAL A 179 -0.05 7.77 8.07
CA VAL A 179 -0.31 7.84 9.51
C VAL A 179 -0.86 6.51 10.01
N THR A 180 -1.88 5.97 9.32
CA THR A 180 -2.51 4.72 9.70
C THR A 180 -1.57 3.54 9.52
N SER A 181 -0.87 3.44 8.38
CA SER A 181 0.04 2.32 8.11
C SER A 181 1.25 2.34 9.03
N THR A 182 1.85 3.48 9.35
CA THR A 182 3.00 3.55 10.26
C THR A 182 2.61 3.06 11.65
N LEU A 183 1.45 3.45 12.17
CA LEU A 183 0.97 2.99 13.48
C LEU A 183 0.63 1.50 13.47
N LEU A 184 -0.16 1.05 12.49
CA LEU A 184 -0.60 -0.34 12.42
C LEU A 184 0.57 -1.27 12.08
N SER A 185 1.49 -0.89 11.19
CA SER A 185 2.65 -1.72 10.80
C SER A 185 3.58 -2.02 11.97
N LEU A 186 3.80 -1.06 12.88
CA LEU A 186 4.65 -1.27 14.06
C LEU A 186 4.10 -2.35 15.00
N VAL A 187 2.80 -2.60 14.99
CA VAL A 187 2.14 -3.61 15.84
C VAL A 187 1.87 -4.89 15.06
N VAL A 188 1.34 -4.75 13.85
CA VAL A 188 0.86 -5.86 13.03
C VAL A 188 2.02 -6.65 12.44
N ILE A 189 3.09 -6.00 11.99
CA ILE A 189 4.22 -6.71 11.36
C ILE A 189 4.95 -7.62 12.35
N PRO A 190 5.29 -7.20 13.59
CA PRO A 190 5.89 -8.10 14.57
C PRO A 190 5.03 -9.33 14.87
N VAL A 191 3.71 -9.14 14.99
CA VAL A 191 2.78 -10.24 15.24
C VAL A 191 2.76 -11.21 14.06
N PHE A 192 2.63 -10.72 12.83
CA PHE A 192 2.68 -11.57 11.65
C PHE A 192 4.04 -12.24 11.45
N TYR A 193 5.15 -11.55 11.76
CA TYR A 193 6.48 -12.14 11.71
C TYR A 193 6.59 -13.32 12.69
N ALA A 194 6.18 -13.13 13.95
CA ALA A 194 6.19 -14.19 14.95
C ALA A 194 5.32 -15.38 14.54
N LEU A 195 4.12 -15.13 14.00
CA LEU A 195 3.23 -16.18 13.50
C LEU A 195 3.86 -16.97 12.35
N MET A 196 4.52 -16.28 11.40
CA MET A 196 5.19 -16.93 10.28
C MET A 196 6.45 -17.70 10.70
N ASP A 197 7.19 -17.21 11.70
CA ASP A 197 8.36 -17.90 12.25
C ASP A 197 7.93 -19.18 13.01
N ASP A 198 6.88 -19.10 13.82
CA ASP A 198 6.29 -20.27 14.49
C ASP A 198 5.76 -21.30 13.49
N LEU A 199 5.12 -20.85 12.41
CA LEU A 199 4.64 -21.73 11.33
C LEU A 199 5.82 -22.43 10.62
N GLY A 200 6.92 -21.71 10.36
CA GLY A 200 8.15 -22.27 9.81
C GLY A 200 8.78 -23.32 10.73
N ASN A 201 8.81 -23.06 12.03
CA ASN A 201 9.31 -24.01 13.04
C ASN A 201 8.41 -25.23 13.19
N TRP A 202 7.09 -25.06 13.09
CA TRP A 202 6.12 -26.17 13.09
C TRP A 202 6.23 -27.05 11.84
N LEU A 203 6.43 -26.45 10.65
CA LEU A 203 6.64 -27.18 9.40
C LEU A 203 7.99 -27.92 9.36
N LYS A 204 9.03 -27.43 10.05
CA LYS A 204 10.31 -28.15 10.21
C LYS A 204 10.26 -29.28 11.26
N LYS A 205 9.34 -29.20 12.23
CA LYS A 205 9.20 -30.19 13.32
C LYS A 205 8.88 -31.63 12.89
N PRO A 206 8.08 -31.94 11.85
CA PRO A 206 7.87 -33.32 11.42
C PRO A 206 9.08 -33.92 10.68
N PHE A 207 10.04 -33.13 10.18
CA PHE A 207 11.14 -33.63 9.36
C PHE A 207 12.41 -34.01 10.15
N ASN A 208 12.64 -33.41 11.33
CA ASN A 208 13.88 -33.63 12.10
C ASN A 208 13.80 -34.75 13.17
N LYS A 209 12.70 -35.51 13.23
CA LYS A 209 12.57 -36.65 14.19
C LYS A 209 13.14 -37.98 13.68
N ARG A 210 13.65 -38.08 12.45
CA ARG A 210 14.07 -39.37 11.86
C ARG A 210 15.58 -39.67 11.82
N HIS A 211 16.46 -38.76 12.21
CA HIS A 211 17.92 -38.97 12.11
C HIS A 211 18.69 -38.99 13.44
N ARG A 212 18.01 -39.17 14.58
CA ARG A 212 18.66 -39.27 15.90
C ARG A 212 18.50 -40.62 16.60
N GLN A 213 18.31 -41.69 15.83
CA GLN A 213 18.53 -43.06 16.26
C GLN A 213 19.40 -43.74 15.19
N ILE A 214 20.48 -44.41 15.63
CA ILE A 214 21.53 -45.08 14.84
C ILE A 214 22.68 -44.16 14.44
N THR A 215 23.55 -43.81 15.38
CA THR A 215 24.95 -44.30 15.51
C THR A 215 25.57 -43.68 16.76
#